data_AF-F8CGS1-F1
#
_entry.id   AF-F8CGS1-F1
#
_cell.length_a   1.000
_cell.length_b   1.000
_cell.length_c   1.000
_cell.angle_alpha   90.00
_cell.angle_beta   90.00
_cell.angle_gamma   90.00
#
_symmetry.space_group_name_H-M   'P 1'
#
loop_
_entity.id
_entity.type
_entity.pdbx_description
1 polymer ?
#
loop_
_entity_poly.entity_id
_entity_poly.type
_entity_poly.pdbx_seq_one_letter_code
_entity_poly.pdbx_strand_id
1 'polypeptide(L)'
;MEMNVSRPVLAGGFWKKKRTQPVKRARDASLVRWESQPWRRQLRDAAEYEHPVARAALVQALTAEGLTMDADAARFAGASEDQDCISIAQVLRFADSLVLRMALACTDDHVLQLAHLRRNAEDLAERMIEWANAGRL
;
A
#
# COMPACT_ATOMS: atom_id res chain seq x y z
N MET A 1 -16.48 41.64 -60.32
CA MET A 1 -15.12 41.22 -60.71
C MET A 1 -14.75 40.07 -59.81
N GLU A 2 -14.66 38.89 -60.40
CA GLU A 2 -14.54 37.59 -59.75
C GLU A 2 -13.19 37.46 -59.04
N MET A 3 -13.18 36.92 -57.83
CA MET A 3 -11.96 36.49 -57.14
C MET A 3 -12.15 35.08 -56.58
N ASN A 4 -11.17 34.27 -56.95
CA ASN A 4 -11.10 32.82 -56.88
C ASN A 4 -11.12 32.21 -55.47
N VAL A 5 -11.83 31.08 -55.38
CA VAL A 5 -11.41 29.78 -54.87
C VAL A 5 -10.54 29.75 -53.61
N SER A 6 -11.05 29.14 -52.53
CA SER A 6 -10.29 28.20 -51.70
C SER A 6 -11.20 27.29 -50.87
N ARG A 7 -11.27 26.01 -51.25
CA ARG A 7 -11.77 24.91 -50.41
C ARG A 7 -10.67 24.50 -49.44
N PRO A 8 -10.93 24.36 -48.13
CA PRO A 8 -10.07 23.57 -47.27
C PRO A 8 -10.54 22.12 -47.20
N VAL A 9 -9.57 21.27 -47.47
CA VAL A 9 -9.48 19.82 -47.39
C VAL A 9 -9.84 19.28 -46.01
N LEU A 10 -10.57 18.16 -46.00
CA LEU A 10 -10.70 17.22 -44.87
C LEU A 10 -9.30 16.73 -44.45
N ALA A 11 -8.83 17.12 -43.27
CA ALA A 11 -7.68 16.49 -42.63
C ALA A 11 -8.18 15.67 -41.44
N GLY A 12 -8.20 14.35 -41.66
CA GLY A 12 -8.57 13.33 -40.69
C GLY A 12 -7.78 13.45 -39.39
N GLY A 13 -8.45 13.09 -38.31
CA GLY A 13 -7.87 13.05 -36.98
C GLY A 13 -6.70 12.08 -36.91
N PHE A 14 -5.69 12.46 -36.14
CA PHE A 14 -4.80 11.52 -35.50
C PHE A 14 -4.62 11.98 -34.06
N TRP A 15 -5.42 11.37 -33.19
CA TRP A 15 -5.28 11.46 -31.75
C TRP A 15 -3.85 11.01 -31.40
N LYS A 16 -2.98 11.96 -31.06
CA LYS A 16 -1.75 11.66 -30.33
C LYS A 16 -2.17 11.13 -28.95
N LYS A 17 -2.36 9.81 -28.87
CA LYS A 17 -2.33 9.07 -27.61
C LYS A 17 -1.04 9.47 -26.91
N LYS A 18 -1.14 10.35 -25.91
CA LYS A 18 -0.08 10.52 -24.93
C LYS A 18 0.14 9.13 -24.35
N ARG A 19 1.23 8.47 -24.75
CA ARG A 19 1.72 7.28 -24.08
C ARG A 19 1.91 7.69 -22.63
N THR A 20 1.00 7.27 -21.77
CA THR A 20 1.20 7.24 -20.34
C THR A 20 2.49 6.44 -20.14
N GLN A 21 3.59 7.15 -19.91
CA GLN A 21 4.82 6.51 -19.47
C GLN A 21 4.46 5.71 -18.23
N PRO A 22 4.93 4.46 -18.08
CA PRO A 22 4.80 3.77 -16.82
C PRO A 22 5.52 4.66 -15.81
N VAL A 23 4.76 5.24 -14.88
CA VAL A 23 5.33 5.92 -13.72
C VAL A 23 6.27 4.88 -13.14
N LYS A 24 7.59 5.10 -13.26
CA LYS A 24 8.56 4.40 -12.43
C LYS A 24 8.04 4.61 -11.03
N ARG A 25 7.41 3.59 -10.43
CA ARG A 25 6.80 3.67 -9.11
C ARG A 25 7.89 4.24 -8.22
N ALA A 26 7.74 5.51 -7.81
CA ALA A 26 8.61 6.07 -6.80
C ALA A 26 8.49 5.10 -5.63
N ARG A 27 9.62 4.50 -5.22
CA ARG A 27 9.62 3.51 -4.14
C ARG A 27 8.94 4.17 -2.95
N ASP A 28 7.89 3.54 -2.43
CA ASP A 28 7.04 4.15 -1.43
C ASP A 28 7.89 4.59 -0.23
N ALA A 29 7.69 5.83 0.24
CA ALA A 29 8.52 6.39 1.31
C ALA A 29 8.39 5.57 2.61
N SER A 30 7.25 4.92 2.82
CA SER A 30 6.98 4.05 3.97
C SER A 30 7.83 2.78 3.89
N LEU A 31 7.93 2.17 2.69
CA LEU A 31 8.84 1.05 2.45
C LEU A 31 10.30 1.44 2.67
N VAL A 32 10.73 2.58 2.13
CA VAL A 32 12.11 3.03 2.28
C VAL A 32 12.46 3.25 3.75
N ARG A 33 11.58 3.91 4.50
CA ARG A 33 11.76 4.09 5.96
C ARG A 33 11.82 2.75 6.68
N TRP A 34 10.92 1.83 6.34
CA TRP A 34 10.89 0.50 6.91
C TRP A 34 12.18 -0.29 6.66
N GLU A 35 12.61 -0.38 5.40
CA GLU A 35 13.82 -1.11 4.98
C GLU A 35 15.11 -0.48 5.50
N SER A 36 15.09 0.81 5.82
CA SER A 36 16.23 1.50 6.45
C SER A 36 16.50 1.05 7.89
N GLN A 37 15.53 0.39 8.54
CA GLN A 37 15.72 -0.13 9.90
C GLN A 37 16.54 -1.43 9.85
N PRO A 38 17.73 -1.50 10.50
CA PRO A 38 18.63 -2.64 10.37
C PRO A 38 18.09 -3.94 10.97
N TRP A 39 17.09 -3.84 11.86
CA TRP A 39 16.43 -4.99 12.49
C TRP A 39 15.16 -5.46 11.75
N ARG A 40 14.74 -4.79 10.66
CA ARG A 40 13.53 -5.18 9.93
C ARG A 40 13.86 -6.17 8.82
N ARG A 41 13.00 -7.19 8.68
CA ARG A 41 13.10 -8.15 7.58
C ARG A 41 12.83 -7.45 6.25
N GLN A 42 13.64 -7.79 5.26
CA GLN A 42 13.53 -7.26 3.91
C GLN A 42 12.83 -8.26 2.99
N LEU A 43 12.10 -7.70 2.03
CA LEU A 43 11.41 -8.46 1.01
C LEU A 43 12.42 -8.89 -0.07
N ARG A 44 12.38 -10.17 -0.47
CA ARG A 44 13.29 -10.70 -1.51
C ARG A 44 12.92 -10.22 -2.90
N ASP A 45 11.64 -10.16 -3.20
CA ASP A 45 11.11 -9.64 -4.46
C ASP A 45 10.30 -8.37 -4.20
N ALA A 46 10.72 -7.26 -4.79
CA ALA A 46 10.03 -5.98 -4.65
C ALA A 46 8.61 -5.99 -5.23
N ALA A 47 8.27 -6.92 -6.12
CA ALA A 47 6.92 -7.05 -6.67
C ALA A 47 5.88 -7.45 -5.60
N GLU A 48 6.30 -8.23 -4.60
CA GLU A 48 5.45 -8.71 -3.50
C GLU A 48 4.96 -7.57 -2.59
N TYR A 49 5.62 -6.41 -2.64
CA TYR A 49 5.29 -5.28 -1.78
C TYR A 49 3.87 -4.75 -2.01
N GLU A 50 3.48 -4.68 -3.28
CA GLU A 50 2.15 -4.23 -3.72
C GLU A 50 1.24 -5.40 -4.10
N HIS A 51 1.66 -6.65 -3.83
CA HIS A 51 0.86 -7.82 -4.17
C HIS A 51 -0.40 -7.85 -3.28
N PRO A 52 -1.61 -7.81 -3.88
CA PRO A 52 -2.84 -7.82 -3.12
C PRO A 52 -3.16 -9.23 -2.64
N VAL A 53 -3.40 -9.37 -1.35
CA VAL A 53 -3.82 -10.62 -0.70
C VAL A 53 -5.27 -10.48 -0.25
N ALA A 54 -6.09 -11.52 -0.41
CA ALA A 54 -7.44 -11.50 0.13
C ALA A 54 -7.41 -11.35 1.65
N ARG A 55 -7.93 -10.24 2.20
CA ARG A 55 -7.84 -9.95 3.63
C ARG A 55 -8.52 -11.02 4.47
N ALA A 56 -9.67 -11.52 4.02
CA ALA A 56 -10.38 -12.58 4.73
C ALA A 56 -9.53 -13.86 4.87
N ALA A 57 -8.79 -14.22 3.82
CA ALA A 57 -7.89 -15.37 3.86
C ALA A 57 -6.70 -15.13 4.79
N LEU A 58 -6.08 -13.95 4.73
CA LEU A 58 -5.00 -13.57 5.64
C LEU A 58 -5.45 -13.61 7.12
N VAL A 59 -6.59 -13.00 7.42
CA VAL A 59 -7.17 -12.98 8.79
C VAL A 59 -7.47 -14.38 9.29
N GLN A 60 -8.01 -15.26 8.44
CA GLN A 60 -8.26 -16.66 8.81
C GLN A 60 -6.96 -17.41 9.09
N ALA A 61 -5.94 -17.24 8.24
CA ALA A 61 -4.63 -17.87 8.43
C ALA A 61 -3.96 -17.42 9.74
N LEU A 62 -3.95 -16.11 10.02
CA LEU A 62 -3.42 -15.54 11.26
C LEU A 62 -4.17 -16.08 12.48
N THR A 63 -5.50 -16.15 12.41
CA THR A 63 -6.34 -16.67 13.51
C THR A 63 -6.05 -18.16 13.74
N ALA A 64 -5.86 -18.95 12.67
CA ALA A 64 -5.54 -20.37 12.77
C ALA A 64 -4.14 -20.61 13.39
N GLU A 65 -3.19 -19.70 13.16
CA GLU A 65 -1.86 -19.72 13.81
C GLU A 65 -1.86 -19.10 15.22
N GLY A 66 -3.02 -18.65 15.74
CA GLY A 66 -3.13 -18.02 17.07
C GLY A 66 -2.63 -16.57 17.15
N LEU A 67 -2.39 -15.92 16.00
CA LEU A 67 -1.87 -14.55 15.87
C LEU A 67 -3.02 -13.53 15.87
N THR A 68 -3.74 -13.45 16.98
CA THR A 68 -4.98 -12.64 17.07
C THR A 68 -4.73 -11.14 16.88
N MET A 69 -3.60 -10.63 17.37
CA MET A 69 -3.24 -9.20 17.25
C MET A 69 -2.90 -8.82 15.81
N ASP A 70 -2.20 -9.69 15.08
CA ASP A 70 -1.89 -9.51 13.67
C ASP A 70 -3.18 -9.55 12.83
N ALA A 71 -4.12 -10.44 13.18
CA ALA A 71 -5.43 -10.53 12.54
C ALA A 71 -6.25 -9.25 12.74
N ASP A 72 -6.23 -8.65 13.93
CA ASP A 72 -6.87 -7.37 14.19
C ASP A 72 -6.19 -6.24 13.41
N ALA A 73 -4.86 -6.17 13.41
CA ALA A 73 -4.12 -5.20 12.61
C ALA A 73 -4.47 -5.31 11.11
N ALA A 74 -4.63 -6.53 10.58
CA ALA A 74 -5.03 -6.75 9.20
C ALA A 74 -6.45 -6.24 8.92
N ARG A 75 -7.38 -6.43 9.86
CA ARG A 75 -8.75 -5.87 9.78
C ARG A 75 -8.75 -4.35 9.71
N PHE A 76 -7.91 -3.68 10.52
CA PHE A 76 -7.82 -2.22 10.55
C PHE A 76 -7.10 -1.63 9.34
N ALA A 77 -5.99 -2.24 8.91
CA ALA A 77 -5.17 -1.73 7.81
C ALA A 77 -5.91 -1.75 6.46
N GLY A 78 -6.79 -2.74 6.22
CA GLY A 78 -7.61 -2.80 5.00
C GLY A 78 -8.74 -1.76 4.94
N ALA A 79 -9.07 -1.08 6.04
CA ALA A 79 -10.23 -0.19 6.07
C ALA A 79 -10.07 1.12 5.27
N SER A 80 -8.83 1.55 4.97
CA SER A 80 -8.58 2.87 4.37
C SER A 80 -8.46 2.90 2.85
N GLU A 81 -8.32 1.76 2.18
CA GLU A 81 -8.05 1.72 0.73
C GLU A 81 -8.91 0.71 -0.01
N ASP A 82 -8.77 -0.59 0.29
CA ASP A 82 -9.52 -1.67 -0.33
C ASP A 82 -10.09 -2.60 0.76
N GLN A 83 -11.42 -2.67 0.81
CA GLN A 83 -12.15 -3.46 1.80
C GLN A 83 -12.18 -4.95 1.51
N ASP A 84 -11.50 -5.49 0.51
CA ASP A 84 -11.42 -6.94 0.29
C ASP A 84 -9.98 -7.44 0.23
N CYS A 85 -9.06 -6.58 -0.23
CA CYS A 85 -7.65 -6.91 -0.39
C CYS A 85 -6.76 -6.14 0.59
N ILE A 86 -5.59 -6.71 0.88
CA ILE A 86 -4.54 -6.07 1.68
C ILE A 86 -3.16 -6.41 1.11
N SER A 87 -2.25 -5.44 1.06
CA SER A 87 -0.84 -5.64 0.70
C SER A 87 0.10 -5.19 1.81
N ILE A 88 1.37 -5.60 1.73
CA ILE A 88 2.43 -5.16 2.66
C ILE A 88 2.52 -3.62 2.63
N ALA A 89 2.40 -3.01 1.46
CA ALA A 89 2.42 -1.57 1.29
C ALA A 89 1.30 -0.85 2.05
N GLN A 90 0.09 -1.40 2.03
CA GLN A 90 -1.05 -0.82 2.74
C GLN A 90 -0.85 -0.90 4.25
N VAL A 91 -0.31 -2.01 4.75
CA VAL A 91 0.02 -2.16 6.18
C VAL A 91 1.08 -1.17 6.64
N LEU A 92 2.17 -0.99 5.87
CA LEU A 92 3.21 -0.02 6.22
C LEU A 92 2.71 1.43 6.17
N ARG A 93 1.92 1.79 5.14
CA ARG A 93 1.30 3.12 5.05
C ARG A 93 0.32 3.36 6.20
N PHE A 94 -0.42 2.32 6.60
CA PHE A 94 -1.26 2.38 7.79
C PHE A 94 -0.43 2.65 9.05
N ALA A 95 0.66 1.91 9.28
CA ALA A 95 1.55 2.12 10.41
C ALA A 95 2.13 3.56 10.45
N ASP A 96 2.56 4.09 9.30
CA ASP A 96 3.05 5.47 9.21
C ASP A 96 1.94 6.50 9.44
N SER A 97 0.70 6.22 8.99
CA SER A 97 -0.44 7.10 9.27
C SER A 97 -0.76 7.19 10.77
N LEU A 98 -0.47 6.13 11.55
CA LEU A 98 -0.64 6.14 13.00
C LEU A 98 0.38 7.06 13.69
N VAL A 99 1.56 7.26 13.11
CA VAL A 99 2.54 8.25 13.61
C VAL A 99 1.97 9.66 13.55
N LEU A 100 1.33 10.00 12.43
CA LEU A 100 0.66 11.29 12.28
C LEU A 100 -0.52 11.43 13.25
N ARG A 101 -1.31 10.38 13.45
CA ARG A 101 -2.42 10.41 14.42
C ARG A 101 -1.94 10.55 15.86
N MET A 102 -0.83 9.92 16.25
CA MET A 102 -0.23 10.09 17.57
C MET A 102 0.19 11.54 17.80
N ALA A 103 0.77 12.22 16.81
CA ALA A 103 1.15 13.62 16.91
C ALA A 103 -0.05 14.57 17.09
N LEU A 104 -1.25 14.13 16.72
CA LEU A 104 -2.51 14.86 16.86
C LEU A 104 -3.34 14.41 18.07
N ALA A 105 -2.89 13.41 18.83
CA ALA A 105 -3.64 12.88 19.96
C ALA A 105 -3.59 13.85 21.15
N CYS A 106 -4.75 14.09 21.75
CA CYS A 106 -4.88 15.04 22.86
C CYS A 106 -4.69 14.41 24.25
N THR A 107 -4.58 13.08 24.33
CA THR A 107 -4.45 12.35 25.60
C THR A 107 -3.37 11.28 25.51
N ASP A 108 -2.68 11.04 26.62
CA ASP A 108 -1.63 10.02 26.71
C ASP A 108 -2.17 8.62 26.44
N ASP A 109 -3.39 8.30 26.92
CA ASP A 109 -4.04 7.02 26.66
C ASP A 109 -4.25 6.77 25.16
N HIS A 110 -4.67 7.79 24.41
CA HIS A 110 -4.79 7.67 22.96
C HIS A 110 -3.44 7.49 22.28
N VAL A 111 -2.39 8.17 22.75
CA VAL A 111 -1.03 7.96 22.24
C VAL A 111 -0.60 6.51 22.46
N LEU A 112 -0.82 5.96 23.65
CA LEU A 112 -0.47 4.57 23.98
C LEU A 112 -1.24 3.56 23.12
N GLN A 113 -2.54 3.76 22.94
CA GLN A 113 -3.37 2.89 22.09
C GLN A 113 -2.91 2.91 20.63
N LEU A 114 -2.62 4.10 20.08
CA LEU A 114 -2.13 4.24 18.71
C LEU A 114 -0.71 3.68 18.55
N ALA A 115 0.15 3.83 19.56
CA ALA A 115 1.49 3.25 19.56
C ALA A 115 1.42 1.71 19.57
N HIS A 116 0.51 1.14 20.36
CA HIS A 116 0.28 -0.29 20.40
C HIS A 116 -0.25 -0.82 19.05
N LEU A 117 -1.25 -0.17 18.48
CA LEU A 117 -1.79 -0.53 17.17
C LEU A 117 -0.74 -0.42 16.06
N ARG A 118 0.10 0.62 16.12
CA ARG A 118 1.23 0.76 15.20
C ARG A 118 2.18 -0.42 15.32
N ARG A 119 2.54 -0.81 16.54
CA ARG A 119 3.42 -1.96 16.75
C ARG A 119 2.84 -3.24 16.15
N ASN A 120 1.56 -3.49 16.35
CA ASN A 120 0.87 -4.66 15.78
C ASN A 120 0.85 -4.63 14.25
N ALA A 121 0.65 -3.45 13.63
CA ALA A 121 0.73 -3.29 12.18
C ALA A 121 2.15 -3.55 11.64
N GLU A 122 3.17 -3.08 12.36
CA GLU A 122 4.57 -3.34 12.00
C GLU A 122 4.90 -4.84 12.11
N ASP A 123 4.49 -5.51 13.19
CA ASP A 123 4.71 -6.94 13.36
C ASP A 123 3.94 -7.78 12.31
N LEU A 124 2.72 -7.37 11.94
CA LEU A 124 1.98 -7.93 10.81
C LEU A 124 2.73 -7.77 9.48
N ALA A 125 3.28 -6.59 9.18
CA ALA A 125 4.04 -6.38 7.96
C ALA A 125 5.27 -7.29 7.91
N GLU A 126 5.97 -7.46 9.02
CA GLU A 126 7.11 -8.38 9.13
C GLU A 126 6.71 -9.83 8.89
N ARG A 127 5.52 -10.23 9.36
CA ARG A 127 4.95 -11.56 9.11
C ARG A 127 4.59 -11.75 7.64
N MET A 128 3.93 -10.78 7.02
CA MET A 128 3.60 -10.84 5.61
C MET A 128 4.86 -10.92 4.73
N ILE A 129 5.93 -10.20 5.09
CA ILE A 129 7.23 -10.31 4.42
C ILE A 129 7.80 -11.73 4.57
N GLU A 130 7.74 -12.32 5.76
CA GLU A 130 8.18 -13.70 6.00
C GLU A 130 7.40 -14.71 5.13
N TRP A 131 6.08 -14.57 5.08
CA TRP A 131 5.22 -15.45 4.29
C TRP A 131 5.43 -15.25 2.78
N ALA A 132 5.57 -14.01 2.30
CA ALA A 132 5.90 -13.72 0.90
C ALA A 132 7.24 -14.33 0.51
N ASN A 133 8.27 -14.15 1.35
CA ASN A 133 9.59 -14.73 1.13
C ASN A 133 9.58 -16.29 1.15
N ALA A 134 8.58 -16.89 1.79
CA ALA A 134 8.34 -18.33 1.82
C ALA A 134 7.38 -18.82 0.72
N GLY A 135 6.83 -17.94 -0.12
CA GLY A 135 5.83 -18.28 -1.14
C GLY A 135 4.49 -18.74 -0.57
N ARG A 136 4.12 -18.25 0.62
CA ARG A 136 2.88 -18.59 1.35
C ARG A 136 1.83 -17.47 1.34
N LEU A 137 2.16 -16.32 0.73
CA LEU A 137 1.28 -15.16 0.67
C LEU A 137 0.38 -15.21 -0.57
#